data_AF-A0A2T9ZX22-F1
#
_entry.id   AF-A0A2T9ZX22-F1
#
_cell.length_a   1.000
_cell.length_b   1.000
_cell.length_c   1.000
_cell.angle_alpha   90.00
_cell.angle_beta   90.00
_cell.angle_gamma   90.00
#
_symmetry.space_group_name_H-M   'P 1'
#
loop_
_entity.id
_entity.type
_entity.pdbx_description
1 polymer ?
#
loop_
_entity_poly.entity_id
_entity_poly.type
_entity_poly.pdbx_seq_one_letter_code
_entity_poly.pdbx_strand_id
1 'polypeptide(L)'
;MSRINHYTLRIIDEFSSLPVAVVSRVLLIIVFATLPGSATALQSERLVVLPFEIVDNTPVSGGEDRNEKMLDKLTNFIAETIDNEGIFKVVSQSQVNQAVDDAQLGTYIHTCNQCEYDIAKKVQGDKVMIGWIYKMSILVLTMHIEIKDVENEKTLISKAYDFRGDNEKAWLRAARYMVRDLEKMMAR
;
A
#
# COMPACT_ATOMS: atom_id res chain seq x y z
N MET A 1 62.16 54.91 -73.64
CA MET A 1 62.54 55.07 -72.22
C MET A 1 61.76 54.03 -71.43
N SER A 2 62.27 53.15 -70.59
CA SER A 2 63.63 52.74 -70.23
C SER A 2 63.46 51.41 -69.47
N ARG A 3 64.19 50.38 -69.91
CA ARG A 3 64.87 49.27 -69.19
C ARG A 3 64.15 48.50 -68.03
N ILE A 4 63.99 47.17 -68.17
CA ILE A 4 64.78 46.08 -67.51
C ILE A 4 64.37 45.88 -66.02
N ASN A 5 64.00 44.73 -65.45
CA ASN A 5 64.69 43.43 -65.44
C ASN A 5 63.77 42.29 -64.95
N HIS A 6 64.02 41.08 -65.45
CA HIS A 6 63.67 39.81 -64.80
C HIS A 6 64.50 39.62 -63.52
N TYR A 7 64.02 38.84 -62.54
CA TYR A 7 64.78 37.73 -61.94
C TYR A 7 63.87 36.82 -61.10
N THR A 8 63.87 35.57 -61.53
CA THR A 8 63.49 34.33 -60.84
C THR A 8 64.06 34.19 -59.42
N LEU A 9 63.32 33.52 -58.52
CA LEU A 9 63.78 32.28 -57.87
C LEU A 9 62.67 31.63 -57.01
N ARG A 10 62.42 30.34 -57.32
CA ARG A 10 61.91 29.31 -56.41
C ARG A 10 62.57 29.43 -55.04
N ILE A 11 61.83 29.21 -53.94
CA ILE A 11 62.17 28.23 -52.91
C ILE A 11 60.85 27.68 -52.32
N ILE A 12 60.93 26.40 -52.01
CA ILE A 12 59.94 25.42 -51.61
C ILE A 12 59.95 25.32 -50.07
N ASP A 13 59.02 24.53 -49.52
CA ASP A 13 59.07 23.91 -48.18
C ASP A 13 58.47 24.68 -47.00
N GLU A 14 57.19 24.40 -46.76
CA GLU A 14 56.78 23.49 -45.66
C GLU A 14 57.65 23.55 -44.40
N PHE A 15 57.24 24.32 -43.39
CA PHE A 15 57.58 24.00 -42.00
C PHE A 15 56.48 24.47 -41.05
N SER A 16 55.81 23.46 -40.51
CA SER A 16 55.09 23.46 -39.25
C SER A 16 55.65 24.44 -38.22
N SER A 17 54.81 25.31 -37.67
CA SER A 17 54.88 25.69 -36.25
C SER A 17 53.70 26.60 -35.87
N LEU A 18 52.89 26.09 -34.96
CA LEU A 18 51.84 26.82 -34.24
C LEU A 18 52.43 28.01 -33.48
N PRO A 19 51.67 29.12 -33.38
CA PRO A 19 51.69 29.88 -32.15
C PRO A 19 50.30 29.91 -31.51
N VAL A 20 50.33 29.57 -30.22
CA VAL A 20 49.33 29.78 -29.18
C VAL A 20 48.68 31.16 -29.31
N ALA A 21 47.38 31.20 -29.63
CA ALA A 21 46.53 32.38 -29.48
C ALA A 21 45.14 31.88 -29.04
N VAL A 22 44.88 31.88 -27.73
CA VAL A 22 44.14 32.97 -27.07
C VAL A 22 42.73 33.12 -27.67
N VAL A 23 41.78 32.57 -26.91
CA VAL A 23 40.40 33.06 -26.80
C VAL A 23 39.50 32.75 -28.00
N SER A 24 38.82 31.61 -27.94
CA SER A 24 37.46 31.55 -28.47
C SER A 24 36.50 31.04 -27.40
N ARG A 25 35.59 31.94 -27.06
CA ARG A 25 34.59 31.88 -26.00
C ARG A 25 33.49 30.86 -26.31
N VAL A 26 33.05 30.17 -25.26
CA VAL A 26 31.63 29.91 -24.96
C VAL A 26 30.85 29.15 -26.05
N LEU A 27 30.79 27.82 -25.94
CA LEU A 27 29.54 27.05 -26.10
C LEU A 27 29.79 25.57 -25.72
N LEU A 28 29.93 25.25 -24.43
CA LEU A 28 29.71 23.87 -24.00
C LEU A 28 28.24 23.78 -23.56
N ILE A 29 27.39 23.38 -24.50
CA ILE A 29 25.98 23.09 -24.28
C ILE A 29 25.92 21.96 -23.23
N ILE A 30 25.54 22.33 -22.00
CA ILE A 30 25.12 21.38 -20.99
C ILE A 30 23.77 20.85 -21.48
N VAL A 31 23.79 19.68 -22.13
CA VAL A 31 22.59 18.89 -22.38
C VAL A 31 22.15 18.35 -21.02
N PHE A 32 21.37 19.15 -20.30
CA PHE A 32 20.61 18.68 -19.15
C PHE A 32 19.54 17.73 -19.71
N ALA A 33 19.83 16.44 -19.67
CA ALA A 33 18.86 15.40 -19.97
C ALA A 33 17.72 15.52 -18.96
N THR A 34 16.62 16.17 -19.34
CA THR A 34 15.35 16.15 -18.61
C THR A 34 14.77 14.75 -18.74
N LEU A 35 15.17 13.85 -17.87
CA LEU A 35 14.46 12.59 -17.64
C LEU A 35 13.12 12.97 -16.97
N PRO A 36 11.97 12.76 -17.62
CA PRO A 36 10.70 12.78 -16.91
C PRO A 36 10.73 11.61 -15.93
N GLY A 37 10.98 11.91 -14.66
CA GLY A 37 10.75 10.96 -13.58
C GLY A 37 9.31 10.52 -13.68
N SER A 38 9.08 9.25 -14.05
CA SER A 38 7.76 8.65 -13.89
C SER A 38 7.52 8.59 -12.39
N ALA A 39 6.81 9.58 -11.86
CA ALA A 39 6.17 9.44 -10.58
C ALA A 39 5.13 8.34 -10.77
N THR A 40 5.49 7.10 -10.42
CA THR A 40 4.49 6.08 -10.15
C THR A 40 3.63 6.67 -9.04
N ALA A 41 2.44 7.15 -9.40
CA ALA A 41 1.44 7.43 -8.38
C ALA A 41 1.35 6.15 -7.56
N LEU A 42 1.55 6.24 -6.24
CA LEU A 42 1.14 5.18 -5.32
C LEU A 42 -0.34 4.96 -5.61
N GLN A 43 -0.64 3.99 -6.46
CA GLN A 43 -1.99 3.57 -6.72
C GLN A 43 -2.42 2.95 -5.41
N SER A 44 -3.14 3.74 -4.60
CA SER A 44 -3.55 3.34 -3.27
C SER A 44 -4.41 2.09 -3.43
N GLU A 45 -3.83 0.94 -3.08
CA GLU A 45 -4.45 -0.36 -3.25
C GLU A 45 -5.79 -0.38 -2.51
N ARG A 46 -6.80 -1.00 -3.13
CA ARG A 46 -8.14 -1.13 -2.58
C ARG A 46 -8.18 -2.26 -1.56
N LEU A 47 -8.41 -1.92 -0.30
CA LEU A 47 -8.58 -2.89 0.76
C LEU A 47 -10.05 -3.22 0.98
N VAL A 48 -10.36 -4.51 0.97
CA VAL A 48 -11.64 -5.06 1.39
C VAL A 48 -11.51 -5.50 2.84
N VAL A 49 -12.10 -4.74 3.76
CA VAL A 49 -12.20 -5.14 5.17
C VAL A 49 -13.47 -5.96 5.32
N LEU A 50 -13.34 -7.27 5.49
CA LEU A 50 -14.48 -8.16 5.72
C LEU A 50 -15.04 -7.96 7.14
N PRO A 51 -16.33 -8.28 7.37
CA PRO A 51 -16.93 -8.25 8.70
C PRO A 51 -16.08 -9.03 9.70
N PHE A 52 -15.77 -8.40 10.84
CA PHE A 52 -15.09 -9.09 11.91
C PHE A 52 -16.01 -10.13 12.52
N GLU A 53 -15.44 -11.27 12.88
CA GLU A 53 -16.17 -12.38 13.49
C GLU A 53 -15.79 -12.54 14.96
N ILE A 54 -16.52 -13.38 15.69
CA ILE A 54 -16.14 -13.80 17.03
C ILE A 54 -16.19 -15.32 17.15
N VAL A 55 -15.14 -15.87 17.75
CA VAL A 55 -15.08 -17.25 18.22
C VAL A 55 -15.14 -17.18 19.74
N ASP A 56 -16.29 -17.54 20.31
CA ASP A 56 -16.58 -17.50 21.74
C ASP A 56 -17.13 -18.84 22.22
N ASN A 57 -16.48 -19.45 23.22
CA ASN A 57 -16.92 -20.68 23.86
C ASN A 57 -17.47 -20.46 25.28
N THR A 58 -17.74 -19.20 25.66
CA THR A 58 -18.17 -18.79 27.00
C THR A 58 -19.59 -18.20 27.01
N PRO A 59 -20.31 -18.27 28.15
CA PRO A 59 -21.59 -17.56 28.30
C PRO A 59 -21.39 -16.04 28.23
N VAL A 60 -22.06 -15.39 27.28
CA VAL A 60 -21.90 -13.95 27.03
C VAL A 60 -22.89 -13.13 27.88
N SER A 61 -22.37 -12.18 28.66
CA SER A 61 -23.21 -11.16 29.29
C SER A 61 -23.72 -10.18 28.22
N GLY A 62 -25.02 -10.26 27.89
CA GLY A 62 -25.67 -9.43 26.87
C GLY A 62 -26.02 -10.15 25.55
N GLY A 63 -25.66 -11.43 25.40
CA GLY A 63 -26.09 -12.28 24.28
C GLY A 63 -25.43 -11.98 22.92
N GLU A 64 -25.93 -12.66 21.89
CA GLU A 64 -25.47 -12.59 20.49
C GLU A 64 -25.64 -11.19 19.88
N ASP A 65 -26.81 -10.56 20.05
CA ASP A 65 -27.10 -9.19 19.59
C ASP A 65 -26.08 -8.15 20.07
N ARG A 66 -25.53 -8.32 21.27
CA ARG A 66 -24.49 -7.43 21.80
C ARG A 66 -23.19 -7.60 21.02
N ASN A 67 -22.79 -8.86 20.78
CA ASN A 67 -21.56 -9.17 20.06
C ASN A 67 -21.65 -8.67 18.62
N GLU A 68 -22.76 -8.90 17.93
CA GLU A 68 -23.00 -8.38 16.57
C GLU A 68 -22.79 -6.87 16.52
N LYS A 69 -23.45 -6.11 17.41
CA LYS A 69 -23.27 -4.64 17.47
C LYS A 69 -21.84 -4.22 17.78
N MET A 70 -21.12 -4.99 18.59
CA MET A 70 -19.72 -4.71 18.89
C MET A 70 -18.81 -5.01 17.70
N LEU A 71 -19.08 -6.08 16.94
CA LEU A 71 -18.36 -6.45 15.73
C LEU A 71 -18.61 -5.46 14.59
N ASP A 72 -19.86 -5.00 14.43
CA ASP A 72 -20.19 -3.95 13.45
C ASP A 72 -19.43 -2.66 13.74
N LYS A 73 -19.42 -2.22 15.00
CA LYS A 73 -18.66 -1.04 15.42
C LYS A 73 -17.16 -1.24 15.24
N LEU A 74 -16.64 -2.42 15.56
CA LEU A 74 -15.23 -2.75 15.40
C LEU A 74 -14.81 -2.70 13.93
N THR A 75 -15.57 -3.37 13.06
CA THR A 75 -15.32 -3.45 11.62
C THR A 75 -15.33 -2.06 10.99
N ASN A 76 -16.40 -1.28 11.23
CA ASN A 76 -16.51 0.09 10.71
C ASN A 76 -15.38 0.98 11.24
N PHE A 77 -15.06 0.90 12.53
CA PHE A 77 -13.97 1.67 13.11
C PHE A 77 -12.62 1.36 12.43
N ILE A 78 -12.32 0.09 12.20
CA ILE A 78 -11.08 -0.33 11.53
C ILE A 78 -11.05 0.16 10.09
N ALA A 79 -12.13 -0.08 9.33
CA ALA A 79 -12.25 0.34 7.94
C ALA A 79 -12.08 1.86 7.78
N GLU A 80 -12.80 2.64 8.58
CA GLU A 80 -12.71 4.10 8.56
C GLU A 80 -11.33 4.60 8.99
N THR A 81 -10.73 4.02 10.02
CA THR A 81 -9.40 4.47 10.47
C THR A 81 -8.33 4.17 9.41
N ILE A 82 -8.38 2.99 8.77
CA ILE A 82 -7.44 2.64 7.70
C ILE A 82 -7.56 3.59 6.51
N ASP A 83 -8.78 3.93 6.10
CA ASP A 83 -9.05 4.86 4.99
C ASP A 83 -8.63 6.29 5.33
N ASN A 84 -9.00 6.78 6.52
CA ASN A 84 -8.69 8.15 6.98
C ASN A 84 -7.19 8.39 7.16
N GLU A 85 -6.44 7.38 7.65
CA GLU A 85 -4.98 7.45 7.79
C GLU A 85 -4.26 7.22 6.45
N GLY A 86 -5.00 6.92 5.37
CA GLY A 86 -4.45 6.75 4.02
C GLY A 86 -3.58 5.51 3.85
N ILE A 87 -3.71 4.53 4.76
CA ILE A 87 -2.94 3.27 4.70
C ILE A 87 -3.37 2.46 3.48
N PHE A 88 -4.68 2.41 3.22
CA PHE A 88 -5.30 1.84 2.03
C PHE A 88 -6.52 2.65 1.65
N LYS A 89 -6.96 2.55 0.40
CA LYS A 89 -8.31 2.99 0.01
C LYS A 89 -9.31 1.89 0.34
N VAL A 90 -10.22 2.12 1.28
CA VAL A 90 -11.11 1.05 1.75
C VAL A 90 -12.38 0.98 0.91
N VAL A 91 -12.80 -0.24 0.55
CA VAL A 91 -14.08 -0.49 -0.12
C VAL A 91 -15.22 -0.26 0.87
N SER A 92 -16.30 0.41 0.43
CA SER A 92 -17.42 0.75 1.31
C SER A 92 -18.02 -0.50 1.98
N GLN A 93 -18.25 -0.44 3.28
CA GLN A 93 -18.75 -1.58 4.06
C GLN A 93 -20.12 -2.08 3.58
N SER A 94 -20.99 -1.22 3.06
CA SER A 94 -22.26 -1.65 2.46
C SER A 94 -22.07 -2.60 1.27
N GLN A 95 -21.08 -2.35 0.41
CA GLN A 95 -20.78 -3.20 -0.75
C GLN A 95 -20.15 -4.52 -0.30
N VAL A 96 -19.26 -4.47 0.70
CA VAL A 96 -18.60 -5.66 1.24
C VAL A 96 -19.63 -6.56 1.93
N ASN A 97 -20.47 -6.02 2.79
CA ASN A 97 -21.51 -6.78 3.50
C ASN A 97 -22.47 -7.45 2.53
N GLN A 98 -22.93 -6.73 1.50
CA GLN A 98 -23.76 -7.33 0.45
C GLN A 98 -23.06 -8.49 -0.26
N ALA A 99 -21.76 -8.36 -0.57
CA ALA A 99 -21.01 -9.43 -1.22
C ALA A 99 -20.83 -10.66 -0.32
N VAL A 100 -20.67 -10.46 0.99
CA VAL A 100 -20.61 -11.53 1.99
C VAL A 100 -21.97 -12.24 2.12
N ASP A 101 -23.05 -11.48 2.22
CA ASP A 101 -24.42 -12.01 2.32
C ASP A 101 -24.77 -12.87 1.09
N ASP A 102 -24.44 -12.38 -0.10
CA ASP A 102 -24.64 -13.08 -1.37
C ASP A 102 -23.85 -14.39 -1.45
N ALA A 103 -22.71 -14.50 -0.75
CA ALA A 103 -21.84 -15.68 -0.80
C ALA A 103 -22.42 -16.86 0.02
N GLN A 104 -23.38 -16.62 0.91
CA GLN A 104 -24.10 -17.65 1.69
C GLN A 104 -23.17 -18.70 2.32
N LEU A 105 -22.09 -18.24 2.96
CA LEU A 105 -20.94 -19.08 3.33
C LEU A 105 -21.30 -20.27 4.24
N GLY A 106 -22.28 -20.12 5.13
CA GLY A 106 -22.68 -21.16 6.09
C GLY A 106 -21.58 -21.56 7.09
N THR A 107 -20.46 -20.83 7.11
CA THR A 107 -19.29 -21.01 7.97
C THR A 107 -18.67 -19.64 8.26
N TYR A 108 -17.69 -19.60 9.16
CA TYR A 108 -16.89 -18.41 9.39
C TYR A 108 -16.00 -18.07 8.18
N ILE A 109 -15.87 -16.79 7.87
CA ILE A 109 -14.97 -16.21 6.86
C ILE A 109 -13.52 -16.65 7.13
N HIS A 110 -13.06 -16.62 8.39
CA HIS A 110 -11.68 -17.03 8.69
C HIS A 110 -11.39 -18.53 8.45
N THR A 111 -12.41 -19.35 8.19
CA THR A 111 -12.27 -20.79 7.87
C THR A 111 -12.94 -21.19 6.56
N CYS A 112 -13.35 -20.24 5.72
CA CYS A 112 -14.18 -20.51 4.55
C CYS A 112 -13.44 -21.08 3.32
N ASN A 113 -12.15 -21.43 3.46
CA ASN A 113 -11.33 -22.01 2.39
C ASN A 113 -11.30 -21.18 1.09
N GLN A 114 -10.64 -20.01 1.11
CA GLN A 114 -10.41 -19.13 -0.05
C GLN A 114 -11.59 -18.26 -0.49
N CYS A 115 -12.77 -18.37 0.13
CA CYS A 115 -13.92 -17.53 -0.22
C CYS A 115 -13.63 -16.02 -0.07
N GLU A 116 -12.69 -15.63 0.80
CA GLU A 116 -12.29 -14.25 1.02
C GLU A 116 -11.80 -13.59 -0.27
N TYR A 117 -11.13 -14.35 -1.14
CA TYR A 117 -10.60 -13.85 -2.40
C TYR A 117 -11.72 -13.63 -3.40
N ASP A 118 -12.69 -14.53 -3.46
CA ASP A 118 -13.84 -14.40 -4.36
C ASP A 118 -14.70 -13.18 -3.98
N ILE A 119 -14.95 -12.99 -2.67
CA ILE A 119 -15.66 -11.82 -2.16
C ILE A 119 -14.89 -10.55 -2.52
N ALA A 120 -13.57 -10.52 -2.29
CA ALA A 120 -12.74 -9.37 -2.60
C ALA A 120 -12.70 -9.04 -4.09
N LYS A 121 -12.54 -10.06 -4.96
CA LYS A 121 -12.59 -9.91 -6.43
C LYS A 121 -13.93 -9.34 -6.88
N LYS A 122 -15.06 -9.82 -6.32
CA LYS A 122 -16.42 -9.33 -6.64
C LYS A 122 -16.59 -7.83 -6.37
N VAL A 123 -15.91 -7.30 -5.37
CA VAL A 123 -15.96 -5.86 -5.02
C VAL A 123 -14.74 -5.06 -5.51
N GLN A 124 -13.95 -5.66 -6.41
CA GLN A 124 -12.75 -5.07 -7.01
C GLN A 124 -11.71 -4.64 -5.96
N GLY A 125 -11.43 -5.52 -5.00
CA GLY A 125 -10.39 -5.36 -4.00
C GLY A 125 -9.04 -5.88 -4.48
N ASP A 126 -7.97 -5.13 -4.21
CA ASP A 126 -6.59 -5.55 -4.47
C ASP A 126 -6.02 -6.35 -3.28
N LYS A 127 -6.50 -6.01 -2.07
CA LYS A 127 -6.16 -6.67 -0.80
C LYS A 127 -7.45 -7.02 -0.06
N VAL A 128 -7.39 -8.08 0.75
CA VAL A 128 -8.48 -8.45 1.65
C VAL A 128 -7.98 -8.59 3.07
N MET A 129 -8.69 -7.98 4.01
CA MET A 129 -8.48 -8.13 5.45
C MET A 129 -9.55 -9.06 6.01
N ILE A 130 -9.08 -10.11 6.68
CA ILE A 130 -9.90 -10.97 7.53
C ILE A 130 -9.57 -10.63 8.98
N GLY A 131 -10.56 -10.62 9.85
CA GLY A 131 -10.34 -10.45 11.27
C GLY A 131 -11.37 -11.17 12.12
N TRP A 132 -10.92 -11.67 13.27
CA TRP A 132 -11.81 -12.27 14.25
C TRP A 132 -11.32 -12.05 15.67
N ILE A 133 -12.26 -12.01 16.60
CA ILE A 133 -12.01 -12.00 18.03
C ILE A 133 -12.04 -13.44 18.52
N TYR A 134 -10.93 -13.93 19.06
CA TYR A 134 -10.90 -15.16 19.84
C TYR A 134 -11.10 -14.81 21.31
N LYS A 135 -12.25 -15.20 21.87
CA LYS A 135 -12.60 -14.91 23.26
C LYS A 135 -12.36 -16.14 24.12
N MET A 136 -11.25 -16.10 24.87
CA MET A 136 -10.95 -17.14 25.85
C MET A 136 -11.74 -16.95 27.16
N SER A 137 -12.04 -15.70 27.52
CA SER A 137 -12.83 -15.35 28.72
C SER A 137 -13.35 -13.92 28.64
N ILE A 138 -14.17 -13.52 29.61
CA ILE A 138 -14.59 -12.10 29.77
C ILE A 138 -13.41 -11.14 30.02
N LEU A 139 -12.25 -11.65 30.44
CA LEU A 139 -11.09 -10.85 30.82
C LEU A 139 -10.00 -10.81 29.74
N VAL A 140 -9.83 -11.90 28.99
CA VAL A 140 -8.72 -12.08 28.04
C VAL A 140 -9.27 -12.46 26.68
N LEU A 141 -9.00 -11.61 25.70
CA LEU A 141 -9.41 -11.74 24.31
C LEU A 141 -8.21 -11.49 23.40
N THR A 142 -8.25 -12.09 22.23
CA THR A 142 -7.23 -11.92 21.20
C THR A 142 -7.90 -11.49 19.91
N MET A 143 -7.44 -10.39 19.31
CA MET A 143 -7.87 -9.97 17.98
C MET A 143 -6.87 -10.49 16.96
N HIS A 144 -7.31 -11.38 16.08
CA HIS A 144 -6.53 -11.87 14.96
C HIS A 144 -6.87 -11.06 13.72
N ILE A 145 -5.84 -10.75 12.93
CA ILE A 145 -6.00 -10.15 11.61
C ILE A 145 -5.09 -10.85 10.62
N GLU A 146 -5.57 -10.94 9.39
CA GLU A 146 -4.78 -11.29 8.23
C GLU A 146 -5.03 -10.28 7.12
N ILE A 147 -3.98 -9.88 6.40
CA ILE A 147 -4.10 -9.15 5.14
C ILE A 147 -3.52 -10.02 4.05
N LYS A 148 -4.31 -10.24 3.01
CA LYS A 148 -3.96 -11.11 1.89
C LYS A 148 -3.98 -10.35 0.59
N ASP A 149 -3.06 -10.72 -0.29
CA ASP A 149 -3.01 -10.29 -1.68
C ASP A 149 -4.05 -11.06 -2.50
N VAL A 150 -4.95 -10.36 -3.17
CA VAL A 150 -6.09 -10.97 -3.88
C VAL A 150 -5.68 -11.59 -5.20
N GLU A 151 -4.69 -11.01 -5.89
CA GLU A 151 -4.21 -11.50 -7.18
C GLU A 151 -3.37 -12.77 -7.02
N ASN A 152 -2.44 -12.76 -6.06
CA ASN A 152 -1.50 -13.86 -5.83
C ASN A 152 -1.99 -14.86 -4.77
N GLU A 153 -3.16 -14.62 -4.18
CA GLU A 153 -3.79 -15.43 -3.14
C GLU A 153 -2.83 -15.77 -1.98
N LYS A 154 -2.07 -14.75 -1.56
CA LYS A 154 -1.00 -14.90 -0.57
C LYS A 154 -1.26 -14.04 0.66
N THR A 155 -1.12 -14.63 1.84
CA THR A 155 -1.10 -13.87 3.11
C THR A 155 0.17 -13.01 3.18
N LEU A 156 -0.02 -11.71 3.30
CA LEU A 156 1.04 -10.71 3.47
C LEU A 156 1.34 -10.45 4.94
N ILE A 157 0.27 -10.35 5.74
CA ILE A 157 0.34 -10.08 7.19
C ILE A 157 -0.57 -11.08 7.88
N SER A 158 -0.08 -11.67 8.97
CA SER A 158 -0.89 -12.41 9.95
C SER A 158 -0.38 -12.04 11.34
N LYS A 159 -1.27 -11.48 12.16
CA LYS A 159 -0.94 -10.99 13.51
C LYS A 159 -2.08 -11.21 14.48
N ALA A 160 -1.72 -11.26 15.76
CA ALA A 160 -2.65 -11.36 16.87
C ALA A 160 -2.34 -10.28 17.91
N TYR A 161 -3.40 -9.72 18.51
CA TYR A 161 -3.33 -8.65 19.50
C TYR A 161 -4.12 -9.05 20.74
N ASP A 162 -3.41 -9.38 21.82
CA ASP A 162 -4.03 -9.68 23.10
C ASP A 162 -4.49 -8.39 23.79
N PHE A 163 -5.70 -8.41 24.31
CA PHE A 163 -6.25 -7.30 25.07
C PHE A 163 -7.16 -7.77 26.20
N ARG A 164 -7.44 -6.85 27.13
CA ARG A 164 -8.21 -7.15 28.34
C ARG A 164 -9.52 -6.38 28.42
N GLY A 165 -10.56 -7.12 28.79
CA GLY A 165 -11.91 -6.63 29.03
C GLY A 165 -12.84 -6.82 27.83
N ASP A 166 -13.90 -7.60 28.04
CA ASP A 166 -14.98 -7.77 27.07
C ASP A 166 -15.96 -6.58 27.11
N ASN A 167 -15.55 -5.46 26.50
CA ASN A 167 -16.39 -4.28 26.29
C ASN A 167 -15.89 -3.46 25.10
N GLU A 168 -16.77 -2.67 24.52
CA GLU A 168 -16.51 -1.83 23.34
C GLU A 168 -15.25 -0.96 23.49
N LYS A 169 -15.07 -0.30 24.65
CA LYS A 169 -13.91 0.56 24.88
C LYS A 169 -12.59 -0.21 24.78
N ALA A 170 -12.53 -1.44 25.28
CA ALA A 170 -11.34 -2.28 25.20
C ALA A 170 -11.09 -2.75 23.77
N TRP A 171 -12.13 -3.19 23.06
CA TRP A 171 -12.05 -3.63 21.66
C TRP A 171 -11.55 -2.52 20.75
N LEU A 172 -12.12 -1.30 20.85
CA LEU A 172 -11.71 -0.16 20.03
C LEU A 172 -10.30 0.34 20.38
N ARG A 173 -9.84 0.15 21.62
CA ARG A 173 -8.42 0.43 21.96
C ARG A 173 -7.48 -0.57 21.30
N ALA A 174 -7.82 -1.85 21.29
CA ALA A 174 -7.05 -2.87 20.59
C ALA A 174 -7.01 -2.59 19.09
N ALA A 175 -8.16 -2.23 18.49
CA ALA A 175 -8.27 -1.84 17.09
C ALA A 175 -7.37 -0.65 16.73
N ARG A 176 -7.38 0.42 17.53
CA ARG A 176 -6.46 1.56 17.34
C ARG A 176 -4.99 1.17 17.37
N TYR A 177 -4.62 0.30 18.30
CA TYR A 177 -3.25 -0.18 18.38
C TYR A 177 -2.89 -0.99 17.13
N MET A 178 -3.78 -1.89 16.71
CA MET A 178 -3.62 -2.72 15.51
C MET A 178 -3.43 -1.85 14.26
N VAL A 179 -4.30 -0.86 14.00
CA VAL A 179 -4.20 -0.01 12.81
C VAL A 179 -2.89 0.79 12.79
N ARG A 180 -2.46 1.34 13.93
CA ARG A 180 -1.17 2.03 14.04
C ARG A 180 0.02 1.10 13.82
N ASP A 181 -0.09 -0.16 14.23
CA ASP A 181 0.95 -1.16 13.98
C ASP A 181 0.97 -1.59 12.51
N LEU A 182 -0.21 -1.70 11.89
CA LEU A 182 -0.37 -1.95 10.45
C LEU A 182 0.28 -0.83 9.61
N GLU A 183 -0.02 0.43 9.91
CA GLU A 183 0.61 1.60 9.27
C GLU A 183 2.14 1.47 9.25
N LYS A 184 2.74 1.12 10.39
CA LYS A 184 4.20 0.93 10.53
C LYS A 184 4.74 -0.25 9.73
N MET A 185 3.94 -1.28 9.49
CA MET A 185 4.33 -2.43 8.68
C MET A 185 4.26 -2.10 7.19
N MET A 186 3.26 -1.32 6.77
CA MET A 186 3.07 -0.90 5.37
C MET A 186 4.05 0.20 4.94
N ALA A 187 4.57 0.99 5.87
CA ALA A 187 5.55 2.04 5.60
C ALA A 187 7.00 1.55 5.42
N ARG A 188 7.25 0.24 5.45
CA ARG A 188 8.58 -0.38 5.34
C ARG A 188 8.80 -0.99 3.97
#